data_AF-A0A960NSJ2-F1
#
_entry.id   AF-A0A960NSJ2-F1
#
_cell.length_a   1.000
_cell.length_b   1.000
_cell.length_c   1.000
_cell.angle_alpha   90.00
_cell.angle_beta   90.00
_cell.angle_gamma   90.00
#
_symmetry.space_group_name_H-M   'P 1'
#
loop_
_entity.id
_entity.type
_entity.pdbx_description
1 polymer ?
#
loop_
_entity_poly.entity_id
_entity_poly.type
_entity_poly.pdbx_seq_one_letter_code
_entity_poly.pdbx_strand_id
1 'polypeptide(L)'
;MRHKIGAFSLIEVVVAIGVVVAGVAVILALLPGLLRRTEEAADLQTALRLPDAVETRLREEMAGAFPGGMQNGVVLVADKEGTNVRRESQLNVPPTPAYFYIDVRSFSSGELAYQPGRPVLPLRVRVGWPYSAVKAAGNLDSTGNFQLVEFLVTLSP
;
A
#
# COMPACT_ATOMS: atom_id res chain seq x y z
N MET A 1 -37.59 -38.66 -37.38
CA MET A 1 -36.70 -37.48 -37.40
C MET A 1 -35.26 -37.96 -37.34
N ARG A 2 -34.51 -37.91 -38.45
CA ARG A 2 -33.09 -38.32 -38.49
C ARG A 2 -32.23 -37.08 -38.26
N HIS A 3 -31.50 -37.05 -37.14
CA HIS A 3 -30.43 -36.08 -36.93
C HIS A 3 -29.34 -36.30 -38.00
N LYS A 4 -29.16 -35.32 -38.89
CA LYS A 4 -27.97 -35.26 -39.75
C LYS A 4 -26.81 -34.81 -38.87
N ILE A 5 -25.90 -35.73 -38.55
CA ILE A 5 -24.60 -35.38 -37.99
C ILE A 5 -23.78 -34.87 -39.18
N GLY A 6 -23.61 -33.55 -39.28
CA GLY A 6 -22.73 -32.94 -40.29
C GLY A 6 -21.27 -33.27 -39.96
N ALA A 7 -20.55 -33.88 -40.90
CA ALA A 7 -19.11 -34.08 -40.76
C ALA A 7 -18.39 -32.74 -41.04
N PHE A 8 -17.59 -32.26 -40.08
CA PHE A 8 -16.79 -31.03 -40.22
C PHE A 8 -15.63 -31.24 -41.19
N SER A 9 -15.28 -30.21 -41.96
CA SER A 9 -14.13 -30.25 -42.87
C SER A 9 -12.82 -30.17 -42.09
N LEU A 10 -11.80 -30.95 -42.49
CA LEU A 10 -10.46 -30.93 -41.86
C LEU A 10 -9.87 -29.50 -41.81
N ILE A 11 -10.10 -28.71 -42.87
CA ILE A 11 -9.62 -27.31 -42.94
C ILE A 11 -10.27 -26.45 -41.87
N GLU A 12 -11.58 -26.62 -41.66
CA GLU A 12 -12.34 -25.89 -40.65
C GLU A 12 -11.83 -26.21 -39.24
N VAL A 13 -11.52 -27.48 -38.98
CA VAL A 13 -10.93 -27.92 -37.70
C VAL A 13 -9.54 -27.32 -37.50
N VAL A 14 -8.68 -27.30 -38.52
CA VAL A 14 -7.33 -26.73 -38.43
C VAL A 14 -7.38 -25.23 -38.17
N VAL A 15 -8.24 -24.50 -38.88
CA VAL A 15 -8.45 -23.06 -38.66
C VAL A 15 -8.98 -22.82 -37.25
N ALA A 16 -9.97 -23.59 -36.80
CA ALA A 16 -10.52 -23.47 -35.45
C ALA A 16 -9.44 -23.69 -34.38
N ILE A 17 -8.59 -24.72 -34.52
CA ILE A 17 -7.46 -24.96 -33.61
C ILE A 17 -6.49 -23.78 -33.63
N GLY A 18 -6.16 -23.25 -34.81
CA GLY A 18 -5.27 -22.09 -34.94
C GLY A 18 -5.80 -20.86 -34.20
N VAL A 19 -7.10 -20.55 -34.34
CA VAL A 19 -7.74 -19.44 -33.61
C VAL A 19 -7.72 -19.68 -32.10
N VAL A 20 -8.02 -20.90 -31.65
CA VAL A 20 -8.00 -21.24 -30.22
C VAL A 20 -6.59 -21.07 -29.63
N VAL A 21 -5.56 -21.58 -30.32
CA VAL A 21 -4.16 -21.46 -29.86
C VAL A 21 -3.73 -20.00 -29.80
N ALA A 22 -4.05 -19.20 -30.82
CA ALA A 22 -3.75 -17.78 -30.83
C ALA A 22 -4.47 -17.03 -29.69
N GLY A 23 -5.74 -17.33 -29.44
CA GLY A 23 -6.51 -16.75 -28.34
C GLY A 23 -5.90 -17.07 -26.97
N VAL A 24 -5.54 -18.34 -26.74
CA VAL A 24 -4.87 -18.77 -25.49
C VAL A 24 -3.53 -18.06 -25.32
N ALA A 25 -2.73 -17.95 -26.39
CA ALA A 25 -1.45 -17.25 -26.34
C ALA A 25 -1.61 -15.77 -25.95
N VAL A 26 -2.61 -15.07 -26.50
CA VAL A 26 -2.91 -13.68 -26.15
C VAL A 26 -3.32 -13.55 -24.68
N ILE A 27 -4.19 -14.43 -24.17
CA ILE A 27 -4.62 -14.40 -22.76
C ILE A 27 -3.41 -14.60 -21.84
N LEU A 28 -2.56 -15.57 -22.13
CA LEU A 28 -1.34 -15.84 -21.36
C LEU A 28 -0.36 -14.67 -21.40
N ALA A 29 -0.25 -13.97 -22.53
CA ALA A 29 0.59 -12.79 -22.67
C ALA A 29 0.09 -11.61 -21.81
N LEU A 30 -1.22 -11.49 -21.61
CA LEU A 30 -1.82 -10.40 -20.83
C LEU A 30 -1.85 -10.68 -19.32
N LEU A 31 -1.80 -11.95 -18.91
CA LEU A 31 -1.97 -12.38 -17.53
C LEU A 31 -1.00 -11.69 -16.54
N PRO A 32 0.31 -11.54 -16.80
CA PRO A 32 1.23 -10.88 -15.87
C PRO A 32 0.87 -9.42 -15.61
N GLY A 33 0.42 -8.71 -16.65
CA GLY A 33 0.02 -7.31 -16.54
C GLY A 33 -1.23 -7.14 -15.68
N LEU A 34 -2.19 -8.05 -15.80
CA LEU A 34 -3.40 -8.05 -14.97
C LEU A 34 -3.07 -8.36 -13.50
N LEU A 35 -2.26 -9.39 -13.25
CA LEU A 35 -1.84 -9.76 -11.89
C LEU A 35 -1.12 -8.61 -11.17
N ARG A 36 -0.22 -7.92 -11.88
CA ARG A 36 0.47 -6.75 -11.33
C ARG A 36 -0.48 -5.62 -10.97
N ARG A 37 -1.45 -5.31 -11.85
CA ARG A 37 -2.45 -4.25 -11.56
C ARG A 37 -3.34 -4.60 -10.38
N THR A 38 -3.71 -5.87 -10.23
CA THR A 38 -4.49 -6.32 -9.07
C THR A 38 -3.70 -6.20 -7.77
N GLU A 39 -2.41 -6.50 -7.81
CA GLU A 39 -1.52 -6.35 -6.66
C GLU A 39 -1.33 -4.86 -6.29
N GLU A 40 -1.06 -4.00 -7.28
CA GLU A 40 -0.94 -2.55 -7.07
C GLU A 40 -2.24 -1.94 -6.48
N ALA A 41 -3.41 -2.41 -6.93
CA ALA A 41 -4.69 -1.97 -6.38
C ALA A 41 -4.92 -2.46 -4.94
N ALA A 42 -4.53 -3.71 -4.63
CA ALA A 42 -4.64 -4.25 -3.28
C ALA A 42 -3.69 -3.51 -2.31
N ASP A 43 -2.45 -3.26 -2.73
CA ASP A 43 -1.47 -2.51 -1.94
C ASP A 43 -1.95 -1.09 -1.67
N LEU A 44 -2.50 -0.39 -2.67
CA LEU A 44 -3.09 0.92 -2.51
C LEU A 44 -4.28 0.87 -1.53
N GLN A 45 -5.15 -0.13 -1.63
CA GLN A 45 -6.28 -0.27 -0.72
C GLN A 45 -5.82 -0.48 0.73
N THR A 46 -4.77 -1.27 0.95
CA THR A 46 -4.15 -1.41 2.28
C THR A 46 -3.54 -0.09 2.74
N ALA A 47 -2.82 0.63 1.87
CA ALA A 47 -2.23 1.92 2.19
C ALA A 47 -3.27 2.96 2.61
N LEU A 48 -4.45 2.96 1.98
CA LEU A 48 -5.58 3.84 2.35
C LEU A 48 -6.17 3.54 3.73
N ARG A 49 -5.96 2.34 4.29
CA ARG A 49 -6.43 1.93 5.64
C ARG A 49 -5.39 2.16 6.72
N LEU A 50 -4.11 2.32 6.35
CA LEU A 50 -3.02 2.54 7.31
C LEU A 50 -3.15 3.80 8.17
N PRO A 51 -3.73 4.93 7.72
CA PRO A 51 -3.92 6.10 8.58
C PRO A 51 -4.65 5.79 9.89
N ASP A 52 -5.70 4.98 9.85
CA ASP A 52 -6.49 4.61 11.04
C ASP A 52 -5.68 3.72 12.01
N ALA A 53 -4.91 2.79 11.45
CA ALA A 53 -4.02 1.92 12.22
C ALA A 53 -2.86 2.71 12.85
N VAL A 54 -2.31 3.69 12.13
CA VAL A 54 -1.31 4.63 12.63
C VAL A 54 -1.87 5.47 13.77
N GLU A 55 -3.06 6.05 13.61
CA GLU A 55 -3.70 6.83 14.68
C GLU A 55 -3.89 6.00 15.95
N THR A 56 -4.42 4.79 15.81
CA THR A 56 -4.60 3.84 16.92
C THR A 56 -3.28 3.54 17.61
N ARG A 57 -2.24 3.22 16.84
CA ARG A 57 -0.91 2.91 17.37
C ARG A 57 -0.28 4.09 18.11
N LEU A 58 -0.39 5.30 17.54
CA LEU A 58 0.11 6.51 18.18
C LEU A 58 -0.63 6.78 19.47
N ARG A 59 -1.96 6.64 19.51
CA ARG A 59 -2.76 6.80 20.73
C ARG A 59 -2.33 5.84 21.83
N GLU A 60 -2.08 4.57 21.49
CA GLU A 60 -1.59 3.55 22.42
C GLU A 60 -0.21 3.88 22.99
N GLU A 61 0.76 4.21 22.13
CA GLU A 61 2.13 4.55 22.57
C GLU A 61 2.18 5.78 23.45
N MET A 62 1.20 6.65 23.29
CA MET A 62 1.07 7.90 23.99
C MET A 62 0.30 7.79 25.31
N ALA A 63 -0.30 6.64 25.60
CA ALA A 63 -1.13 6.43 26.79
C ALA A 63 -2.18 7.54 27.01
N GLY A 64 -2.69 8.14 25.92
CA GLY A 64 -3.62 9.29 25.96
C GLY A 64 -3.01 10.65 26.29
N ALA A 65 -1.69 10.74 26.56
CA ALA A 65 -1.01 12.00 26.87
C ALA A 65 -0.57 12.72 25.59
N PHE A 66 -1.38 13.64 25.08
CA PHE A 66 -1.15 14.44 23.87
C PHE A 66 0.27 15.07 23.78
N PRO A 67 1.01 14.98 22.66
CA PRO A 67 2.40 15.35 22.68
C PRO A 67 2.57 16.76 22.12
N GLY A 68 3.04 17.67 22.97
CA GLY A 68 4.00 18.66 22.50
C GLY A 68 5.33 18.03 22.02
N GLY A 69 5.51 16.70 22.17
CA GLY A 69 6.73 15.94 21.95
C GLY A 69 6.89 15.20 20.61
N MET A 70 5.94 15.26 19.66
CA MET A 70 6.09 14.64 18.33
C MET A 70 6.79 15.58 17.32
N GLN A 71 7.67 16.46 17.81
CA GLN A 71 8.33 17.46 16.98
C GLN A 71 9.36 16.87 16.02
N ASN A 72 9.92 15.70 16.35
CA ASN A 72 10.94 15.03 15.53
C ASN A 72 10.37 14.03 14.52
N GLY A 73 9.03 13.89 14.46
CA GLY A 73 8.37 12.84 13.68
C GLY A 73 8.61 11.43 14.22
N VAL A 74 7.93 10.46 13.65
CA VAL A 74 8.11 9.03 13.94
C VAL A 74 8.00 8.23 12.65
N VAL A 75 8.90 7.26 12.50
CA VAL A 75 8.87 6.30 11.40
C VAL A 75 8.25 5.00 11.91
N LEU A 76 7.17 4.60 11.26
CA LEU A 76 6.49 3.33 11.45
C LEU A 76 6.68 2.47 10.20
N VAL A 77 6.49 1.17 10.39
CA VAL A 77 6.47 0.17 9.32
C VAL A 77 5.26 -0.73 9.51
N ALA A 78 4.73 -1.22 8.40
CA ALA A 78 3.65 -2.21 8.40
C ALA A 78 3.97 -3.40 7.48
N ASP A 79 3.34 -4.53 7.76
CA ASP A 79 3.32 -5.70 6.89
C ASP A 79 2.44 -5.48 5.64
N LYS A 80 2.44 -6.43 4.70
CA LYS A 80 1.72 -6.29 3.43
C LYS A 80 0.20 -6.21 3.63
N GLU A 81 -0.30 -6.81 4.71
CA GLU A 81 -1.71 -6.81 5.11
C GLU A 81 -2.11 -5.54 5.88
N GLY A 82 -1.13 -4.72 6.30
CA GLY A 82 -1.35 -3.51 7.08
C GLY A 82 -1.84 -3.74 8.51
N THR A 83 -1.71 -4.97 9.02
CA THR A 83 -2.20 -5.38 10.35
C THR A 83 -1.19 -5.16 11.46
N ASN A 84 0.10 -5.15 11.12
CA ASN A 84 1.19 -5.05 12.09
C ASN A 84 1.95 -3.73 11.95
N VAL A 85 1.36 -2.64 12.46
CA VAL A 85 2.01 -1.32 12.50
C VAL A 85 2.89 -1.20 13.75
N ARG A 86 4.18 -0.93 13.55
CA ARG A 86 5.18 -0.81 14.62
C ARG A 86 6.26 0.20 14.28
N ARG A 87 7.10 0.60 15.25
CA ARG A 87 8.22 1.50 14.96
C ARG A 87 9.29 0.84 14.13
N GLU A 88 9.95 1.60 13.26
CA GLU A 88 11.08 1.10 12.48
C GLU A 88 12.21 0.58 13.39
N SER A 89 12.44 1.22 14.54
CA SER A 89 13.44 0.77 15.52
C SER A 89 13.14 -0.60 16.15
N GLN A 90 11.90 -1.08 16.06
CA GLN A 90 11.45 -2.37 16.61
C GLN A 90 11.55 -3.53 15.61
N LEU A 91 12.13 -3.30 14.42
CA LEU A 91 12.30 -4.34 13.39
C LEU A 91 13.07 -5.60 13.85
N ASN A 92 13.83 -5.51 14.95
CA ASN A 92 14.59 -6.63 15.52
C ASN A 92 13.77 -7.59 16.41
N VAL A 93 12.47 -7.33 16.60
CA VAL A 93 11.54 -8.13 17.42
C VAL A 93 10.46 -8.69 16.46
N PRO A 94 10.09 -9.98 16.56
CA PRO A 94 9.91 -10.89 15.41
C PRO A 94 8.71 -10.58 14.49
N PRO A 95 8.57 -11.18 13.29
CA PRO A 95 9.45 -11.07 12.13
C PRO A 95 8.63 -10.76 10.85
N THR A 96 7.46 -10.11 10.96
CA THR A 96 6.66 -9.87 9.75
C THR A 96 7.42 -8.88 8.87
N PRO A 97 7.74 -9.23 7.61
CA PRO A 97 8.56 -8.36 6.77
C PRO A 97 7.87 -7.00 6.62
N ALA A 98 8.64 -5.94 6.82
CA ALA A 98 8.17 -4.59 6.54
C ALA A 98 7.91 -4.45 5.04
N TYR A 99 6.69 -4.09 4.67
CA TYR A 99 6.28 -3.83 3.30
C TYR A 99 5.94 -2.36 3.08
N PHE A 100 5.26 -1.72 4.03
CA PHE A 100 5.00 -0.28 4.00
C PHE A 100 5.98 0.46 4.91
N TYR A 101 6.50 1.57 4.39
CA TYR A 101 7.22 2.59 5.14
C TYR A 101 6.25 3.74 5.45
N ILE A 102 6.21 4.19 6.69
CA ILE A 102 5.25 5.21 7.13
C ILE A 102 6.00 6.31 7.87
N ASP A 103 6.02 7.52 7.31
CA ASP A 103 6.57 8.72 7.95
C ASP A 103 5.44 9.55 8.54
N VAL A 104 5.47 9.77 9.85
CA VAL A 104 4.48 10.57 10.57
C VAL A 104 5.18 11.80 11.12
N ARG A 105 4.71 12.99 10.74
CA ARG A 105 5.26 14.26 11.23
C ARG A 105 4.18 15.22 11.66
N SER A 106 4.47 15.97 12.72
CA SER A 106 3.69 17.15 13.07
C SER A 106 4.07 18.32 12.16
N PHE A 107 3.16 19.28 12.03
CA PHE A 107 3.45 20.53 11.33
C PHE A 107 4.26 21.44 12.27
N SER A 108 5.44 21.87 11.81
CA SER A 108 6.34 22.74 12.58
C SER A 108 5.99 24.22 12.49
N SER A 109 5.19 24.62 11.50
CA SER A 109 4.79 26.02 11.26
C SER A 109 3.46 26.11 10.51
N GLY A 110 2.83 27.29 10.54
CA GLY A 110 1.55 27.56 9.87
C GLY A 110 0.31 27.29 10.73
N GLU A 111 -0.87 27.37 10.13
CA GLU A 111 -2.17 27.21 10.82
C GLU A 111 -2.39 25.80 11.37
N LEU A 112 -1.74 24.81 10.76
CA LEU A 112 -1.75 23.42 11.19
C LEU A 112 -0.65 23.13 12.23
N ALA A 113 0.20 24.08 12.60
CA ALA A 113 1.18 23.84 13.64
C ALA A 113 0.51 23.51 14.98
N TYR A 114 1.14 22.66 15.78
CA TYR A 114 0.67 22.39 17.12
C TYR A 114 0.59 23.68 17.93
N GLN A 115 -0.58 23.94 18.51
CA GLN A 115 -0.81 25.06 19.43
C GLN A 115 -1.16 24.50 20.80
N PRO A 116 -0.38 24.82 21.86
CA PRO A 116 -0.73 24.47 23.23
C PRO A 116 -2.16 24.91 23.56
N GLY A 117 -2.96 24.00 24.14
CA GLY A 117 -4.36 24.26 24.50
C GLY A 117 -5.39 23.90 23.42
N ARG A 118 -4.96 23.53 22.19
CA ARG A 118 -5.87 22.89 21.23
C ARG A 118 -6.00 21.41 21.52
N PRO A 119 -7.21 20.83 21.52
CA PRO A 119 -7.44 19.41 21.76
C PRO A 119 -7.15 18.54 20.53
N VAL A 120 -6.52 19.08 19.48
CA VAL A 120 -6.29 18.37 18.22
C VAL A 120 -4.85 18.59 17.76
N LEU A 121 -4.18 17.51 17.37
CA LEU A 121 -2.85 17.53 16.77
C LEU A 121 -2.96 17.03 15.32
N PRO A 122 -2.92 17.92 14.33
CA PRO A 122 -2.82 17.51 12.95
C PRO A 122 -1.43 16.92 12.65
N LEU A 123 -1.43 15.83 11.90
CA LEU A 123 -0.28 15.07 11.49
C LEU A 123 -0.30 14.87 9.98
N ARG A 124 0.88 14.98 9.37
CA ARG A 124 1.12 14.48 8.02
C ARG A 124 1.59 13.03 8.12
N VAL A 125 0.85 12.13 7.49
CA VAL A 125 1.19 10.71 7.39
C VAL A 125 1.49 10.39 5.93
N ARG A 126 2.70 9.93 5.65
CA ARG A 126 3.12 9.55 4.31
C ARG A 126 3.43 8.06 4.29
N VAL A 127 2.77 7.34 3.40
CA VAL A 127 2.88 5.89 3.26
C VAL A 127 3.53 5.59 1.92
N GLY A 128 4.68 4.90 1.97
CA GLY A 128 5.41 4.49 0.77
C GLY A 128 5.68 2.98 0.72
N TRP A 129 5.63 2.39 -0.47
CA TRP A 129 5.89 0.96 -0.68
C TRP A 129 6.51 0.69 -2.07
N PRO A 130 7.31 -0.38 -2.23
CA PRO A 130 7.73 -1.32 -1.18
C PRO A 130 8.79 -0.71 -0.26
N TYR A 131 8.81 -1.12 1.01
CA TYR A 131 9.72 -0.63 2.06
C TYR A 131 11.18 -0.70 1.63
N SER A 132 11.60 -1.77 0.95
CA SER A 132 12.97 -1.93 0.45
C SER A 132 13.37 -0.84 -0.55
N ALA A 133 12.46 -0.43 -1.44
CA ALA A 133 12.71 0.63 -2.41
C ALA A 133 12.77 2.01 -1.73
N VAL A 134 11.88 2.28 -0.78
CA VAL A 134 11.93 3.51 0.03
C VAL A 134 13.23 3.58 0.82
N LYS A 135 13.63 2.46 1.46
CA LYS A 135 14.85 2.41 2.27
C LYS A 135 16.10 2.60 1.42
N ALA A 136 16.13 2.04 0.22
CA ALA A 136 17.20 2.26 -0.76
C ALA A 136 17.28 3.73 -1.21
N ALA A 137 16.14 4.43 -1.33
CA ALA A 137 16.08 5.85 -1.66
C ALA A 137 16.44 6.78 -0.48
N GLY A 138 16.49 6.25 0.74
CA GLY A 138 16.88 6.96 1.97
C GLY A 138 15.78 7.78 2.64
N ASN A 139 14.80 8.29 1.89
CA ASN A 139 13.61 8.98 2.40
C ASN A 139 12.45 8.96 1.36
N LEU A 140 11.26 9.43 1.77
CA LEU A 140 10.06 9.50 0.92
C LEU A 140 10.03 10.71 -0.05
N ASP A 141 10.94 11.68 0.09
CA ASP A 141 11.06 12.85 -0.78
C ASP A 141 11.94 12.59 -2.01
N SER A 142 12.79 11.57 -1.94
CA SER A 142 13.62 11.11 -3.03
C SER A 142 12.77 10.52 -4.15
N THR A 143 13.18 10.73 -5.41
CA THR A 143 12.61 9.96 -6.52
C THR A 143 13.13 8.52 -6.45
N GLY A 144 12.23 7.54 -6.50
CA GLY A 144 12.59 6.12 -6.47
C GLY A 144 11.51 5.22 -7.05
N ASN A 145 11.81 3.93 -7.14
CA ASN A 145 10.87 2.90 -7.61
C ASN A 145 9.92 2.48 -6.48
N PHE A 146 9.20 3.45 -5.91
CA PHE A 146 8.19 3.23 -4.88
C PHE A 146 6.96 4.08 -5.18
N GLN A 147 5.82 3.63 -4.68
CA GLN A 147 4.58 4.39 -4.66
C GLN A 147 4.48 5.14 -3.33
N LEU A 148 3.79 6.28 -3.34
CA LEU A 148 3.64 7.17 -2.19
C LEU A 148 2.22 7.72 -2.16
N VAL A 149 1.60 7.70 -0.98
CA VAL A 149 0.36 8.42 -0.68
C VAL A 149 0.55 9.24 0.59
N GLU A 150 -0.03 10.44 0.61
CA GLU A 150 0.00 11.36 1.75
C GLU A 150 -1.41 11.58 2.29
N PHE A 151 -1.50 11.61 3.62
CA PHE A 151 -2.72 11.83 4.37
C PHE A 151 -2.52 12.93 5.41
N LEU A 152 -3.58 13.69 5.64
CA LEU A 152 -3.71 14.56 6.80
C LEU A 152 -4.56 13.84 7.84
N VAL A 153 -3.97 13.50 8.98
CA VAL A 153 -4.63 12.81 10.10
C VAL A 153 -4.71 13.75 11.28
N THR A 154 -5.79 13.71 12.05
CA THR A 154 -5.92 14.50 13.28
C THR A 154 -5.98 13.58 14.47
N LEU A 155 -4.95 13.61 15.31
CA LEU A 155 -5.05 12.99 16.63
C LEU A 155 -5.97 13.86 17.50
N SER A 156 -6.84 13.21 18.26
CA SER A 156 -7.68 13.79 19.30
C SER A 156 -7.63 12.88 20.54
N PRO A 157 -7.76 13.45 21.76
CA PRO A 157 -7.65 12.73 23.02
C PRO A 157 -8.74 11.67 23.19
#